data_AF-A0A954P5K7-F1
#
_entry.id   AF-A0A954P5K7-F1
#
_cell.length_a   1.000
_cell.length_b   1.000
_cell.length_c   1.000
_cell.angle_alpha   90.00
_cell.angle_beta   90.00
_cell.angle_gamma   90.00
#
_symmetry.space_group_name_H-M   'P 1'
#
loop_
_entity.id
_entity.type
_entity.pdbx_description
1 polymer ?
#
loop_
_entity_poly.entity_id
_entity_poly.type
_entity_poly.pdbx_seq_one_letter_code
_entity_poly.pdbx_strand_id
1 'polypeptide(L)'
;MSGPASDETQPVETPARPLLPAAAGPSRKAVSLQHVAALLARRRAWILPLVLLLELAIFLPYSGIRLDSPATALTGLKFYTGDLLSQAAPLLILAGGMTLVLMTAGIDLSVGSMVALVGCVISTFPGDAAFWYTAVPLGLVLGLGLGLFNGLLISRMDVPPIVATLGTLFFYRGLCSVVMRGRENSPFYDVPGYEVLGAPLGCLAIVLVLAVAGGWYFRHSALRRELLMLGGNR
;
A
#
# COMPACT_ATOMS: atom_id res chain seq x y z
N MET A 1 70.53 77.90 -2.56
CA MET A 1 71.34 77.01 -1.70
C MET A 1 70.43 75.88 -1.24
N SER A 2 71.00 74.67 -1.17
CA SER A 2 70.41 73.34 -0.87
C SER A 2 69.34 72.81 -1.84
N GLY A 3 69.76 71.90 -2.73
CA GLY A 3 68.89 71.11 -3.60
C GLY A 3 68.13 70.01 -2.84
N PRO A 4 67.00 69.51 -3.38
CA PRO A 4 66.26 68.42 -2.79
C PRO A 4 66.89 67.07 -3.16
N ALA A 5 66.99 66.21 -2.15
CA ALA A 5 67.58 64.88 -2.20
C ALA A 5 66.87 63.97 -3.22
N SER A 6 67.67 63.20 -3.96
CA SER A 6 67.26 62.09 -4.79
C SER A 6 66.64 60.99 -3.92
N ASP A 7 65.33 60.84 -4.02
CA ASP A 7 64.54 59.78 -3.40
C ASP A 7 64.80 58.46 -4.16
N GLU A 8 65.64 57.61 -3.58
CA GLU A 8 65.90 56.26 -4.08
C GLU A 8 64.63 55.42 -3.95
N THR A 9 63.96 55.20 -5.09
CA THR A 9 62.81 54.30 -5.21
C THR A 9 63.22 52.87 -4.84
N GLN A 10 62.87 52.45 -3.62
CA GLN A 10 63.00 51.05 -3.20
C GLN A 10 62.05 50.17 -4.01
N PRO A 11 62.45 48.93 -4.38
CA PRO A 11 61.60 48.04 -5.14
C PRO A 11 60.39 47.62 -4.31
N VAL A 12 59.20 47.86 -4.84
CA VAL A 12 57.92 47.45 -4.24
C VAL A 12 57.88 45.92 -4.20
N GLU A 13 58.16 45.33 -3.03
CA GLU A 13 57.94 43.90 -2.80
C GLU A 13 56.46 43.59 -3.04
N THR A 14 56.19 42.83 -4.11
CA THR A 14 54.84 42.33 -4.37
C THR A 14 54.49 41.35 -3.25
N PRO A 15 53.41 41.57 -2.47
CA PRO A 15 53.08 40.69 -1.37
C PRO A 15 52.87 39.26 -1.90
N ALA A 16 53.63 38.32 -1.35
CA ALA A 16 53.54 36.91 -1.72
C ALA A 16 52.08 36.46 -1.61
N ARG A 17 51.51 35.98 -2.72
CA ARG A 17 50.15 35.40 -2.77
C ARG A 17 50.05 34.36 -1.65
N PRO A 18 49.05 34.44 -0.75
CA PRO A 18 48.84 33.39 0.24
C PRO A 18 48.63 32.07 -0.50
N LEU A 19 49.50 31.09 -0.25
CA LEU A 19 49.30 29.73 -0.73
C LEU A 19 47.98 29.24 -0.11
N LEU A 20 46.93 29.14 -0.93
CA LEU A 20 45.68 28.52 -0.50
C LEU A 20 46.02 27.13 0.06
N PRO A 21 45.57 26.79 1.27
CA PRO A 21 45.82 25.47 1.83
C PRO A 21 45.30 24.43 0.84
N ALA A 22 46.16 23.49 0.45
CA ALA A 22 45.80 22.38 -0.41
C ALA A 22 44.52 21.74 0.16
N ALA A 23 43.49 21.60 -0.68
CA ALA A 23 42.20 21.05 -0.28
C ALA A 23 42.43 19.76 0.53
N ALA A 24 42.12 19.81 1.83
CA ALA A 24 42.35 18.68 2.71
C ALA A 24 41.55 17.50 2.17
N GLY A 25 42.25 16.44 1.77
CA GLY A 25 41.63 15.21 1.31
C GLY A 25 40.65 14.67 2.37
N PRO A 26 39.65 13.87 1.99
CA PRO A 26 38.64 13.37 2.91
C PRO A 26 39.32 12.70 4.12
N SER A 27 38.90 13.11 5.32
CA SER A 27 39.47 12.63 6.58
C SER A 27 39.49 11.10 6.61
N ARG A 28 40.54 10.51 7.22
CA ARG A 28 40.74 9.05 7.31
C ARG A 28 39.51 8.30 7.87
N LYS A 29 38.71 8.96 8.72
CA LYS A 29 37.44 8.45 9.26
C LYS A 29 36.29 8.51 8.22
N ALA A 30 36.25 9.54 7.38
CA ALA A 30 35.27 9.64 6.29
C ALA A 30 35.49 8.53 5.24
N VAL A 31 36.75 8.24 4.91
CA VAL A 31 37.11 7.15 4.00
C VAL A 31 36.75 5.78 4.60
N SER A 32 37.00 5.52 5.89
CA SER A 32 36.65 4.23 6.50
C SER A 32 35.13 4.01 6.61
N LEU A 33 34.37 5.05 6.93
CA LEU A 33 32.89 4.97 6.97
C LEU A 33 32.28 4.76 5.60
N GLN A 34 32.84 5.36 4.54
CA GLN A 34 32.42 5.12 3.15
C GLN A 34 32.69 3.67 2.72
N HIS A 35 33.84 3.10 3.09
CA HIS A 35 34.14 1.68 2.79
C HIS A 35 33.23 0.72 3.55
N VAL A 36 32.96 0.96 4.83
CA VAL A 36 32.03 0.14 5.63
C VAL A 36 30.60 0.25 5.08
N ALA A 37 30.14 1.45 4.73
CA ALA A 37 28.84 1.66 4.09
C ALA A 37 28.74 0.94 2.74
N ALA A 38 29.80 0.98 1.92
CA ALA A 38 29.86 0.29 0.63
C ALA A 38 29.84 -1.25 0.80
N LEU A 39 30.52 -1.80 1.81
CA LEU A 39 30.51 -3.23 2.11
C LEU A 39 29.14 -3.71 2.61
N LEU A 40 28.48 -2.92 3.47
CA LEU A 40 27.12 -3.19 3.94
C LEU A 40 26.10 -3.11 2.80
N ALA A 41 26.22 -2.12 1.91
CA ALA A 41 25.38 -1.99 0.72
C ALA A 41 25.58 -3.17 -0.25
N ARG A 42 26.83 -3.61 -0.45
CA ARG A 42 27.17 -4.77 -1.30
C ARG A 42 26.62 -6.07 -0.73
N ARG A 43 26.62 -6.24 0.60
CA ARG A 43 25.99 -7.40 1.27
C ARG A 43 24.47 -7.35 1.16
N ARG A 44 23.84 -6.19 1.33
CA ARG A 44 22.40 -5.98 1.17
C ARG A 44 21.91 -6.23 -0.26
N ALA A 45 22.72 -5.92 -1.26
CA ALA A 45 22.42 -6.17 -2.67
C ALA A 45 22.25 -7.67 -3.00
N TRP A 46 22.94 -8.57 -2.29
CA TRP A 46 22.79 -10.01 -2.46
C TRP A 46 21.71 -10.63 -1.59
N ILE A 47 21.39 -10.02 -0.44
CA ILE A 47 20.35 -10.54 0.45
C ILE A 47 18.98 -10.55 -0.25
N LEU A 48 18.63 -9.49 -0.96
CA LEU A 48 17.33 -9.38 -1.63
C LEU A 48 17.08 -10.45 -2.71
N PRO A 49 17.95 -10.65 -3.72
CA PRO A 49 17.74 -11.70 -4.72
C PRO A 49 17.78 -13.09 -4.10
N LEU A 50 18.58 -13.30 -3.05
CA LEU A 50 18.69 -14.61 -2.40
C LEU A 50 17.43 -14.96 -1.60
N VAL A 51 16.82 -13.98 -0.92
CA VAL A 51 15.50 -14.12 -0.29
C VAL A 51 14.43 -14.37 -1.35
N LEU A 52 14.47 -13.66 -2.47
CA LEU A 52 13.48 -13.80 -3.55
C LEU A 52 13.59 -15.16 -4.26
N LEU A 53 14.81 -15.66 -4.47
CA LEU A 53 15.07 -17.01 -4.96
C LEU A 53 14.61 -18.08 -3.97
N LEU A 54 14.83 -17.86 -2.68
CA LEU A 54 14.36 -18.76 -1.63
C LEU A 54 12.83 -18.81 -1.60
N GLU A 55 12.16 -17.66 -1.66
CA GLU A 55 10.71 -17.56 -1.74
C GLU A 55 10.17 -18.28 -2.97
N LEU A 56 10.77 -18.04 -4.15
CA LEU A 56 10.39 -18.74 -5.38
C LEU A 56 10.60 -20.25 -5.26
N ALA A 57 11.73 -20.70 -4.70
CA ALA A 57 12.02 -22.12 -4.52
C ALA A 57 11.02 -22.80 -3.56
N ILE A 58 10.54 -22.06 -2.54
CA ILE A 58 9.53 -22.55 -1.60
C ILE A 58 8.14 -22.57 -2.24
N PHE A 59 7.72 -21.50 -2.91
CA PHE A 59 6.35 -21.35 -3.40
C PHE A 59 6.09 -22.06 -4.74
N LEU A 60 7.09 -22.19 -5.60
CA LEU A 60 6.92 -22.78 -6.93
C LEU A 60 6.39 -24.23 -6.89
N PRO A 61 6.85 -25.13 -6.00
CA PRO A 61 6.26 -26.46 -5.85
C PRO A 61 4.77 -26.45 -5.45
N TYR A 62 4.35 -25.47 -4.64
CA TYR A 62 2.95 -25.33 -4.20
C TYR A 62 2.07 -24.61 -5.21
N SER A 63 2.67 -23.89 -6.16
CA SER A 63 1.95 -23.11 -7.18
C SER A 63 1.23 -23.97 -8.22
N GLY A 64 1.56 -25.26 -8.34
CA GLY A 64 1.04 -26.14 -9.39
C GLY A 64 1.61 -25.87 -10.79
N ILE A 65 2.54 -24.91 -10.94
CA ILE A 65 3.20 -24.60 -12.21
C ILE A 65 4.16 -25.74 -12.58
N ARG A 66 3.89 -26.41 -13.70
CA ARG A 66 4.75 -27.46 -14.25
C ARG A 66 5.70 -26.92 -15.30
N LEU A 67 7.00 -27.08 -15.05
CA LEU A 67 8.08 -26.62 -15.93
C LEU A 67 8.53 -27.67 -16.96
N ASP A 68 7.77 -28.76 -17.09
CA ASP A 68 8.08 -29.89 -17.97
C ASP A 68 8.16 -29.48 -19.45
N SER A 69 7.41 -28.45 -19.86
CA SER A 69 7.45 -27.86 -21.20
C SER A 69 7.21 -26.34 -21.16
N PRO A 70 7.68 -25.57 -22.16
CA PRO A 70 7.40 -24.14 -22.24
C PRO A 70 5.90 -23.83 -22.27
N ALA A 71 5.10 -24.67 -22.95
CA ALA A 71 3.66 -24.47 -23.04
C ALA A 71 2.94 -24.69 -21.70
N THR A 72 3.31 -25.73 -20.94
CA THR A 72 2.75 -25.99 -19.61
C THR A 72 3.19 -24.93 -18.59
N ALA A 73 4.42 -24.43 -18.69
CA ALA A 73 4.93 -23.37 -17.83
C ALA A 73 4.15 -22.06 -18.04
N LEU A 74 3.93 -21.65 -19.30
CA LEU A 74 3.15 -20.45 -19.63
C LEU A 74 1.68 -20.58 -19.20
N THR A 75 1.11 -21.78 -19.36
CA THR A 75 -0.26 -22.08 -18.94
C THR A 75 -0.39 -22.00 -17.42
N GLY A 76 0.52 -22.63 -16.67
CA GLY A 76 0.54 -22.57 -15.21
C GLY A 76 0.72 -21.14 -14.70
N LEU A 77 1.62 -20.37 -15.31
CA LEU A 77 1.83 -18.97 -14.95
C LEU A 77 0.57 -18.13 -15.19
N LYS A 78 -0.15 -18.36 -16.30
CA LYS A 78 -1.42 -17.68 -16.60
C LYS A 78 -2.49 -17.95 -15.53
N PHE A 79 -2.66 -19.20 -15.11
CA PHE A 79 -3.63 -19.54 -14.06
C PHE A 79 -3.21 -18.97 -12.70
N TYR A 80 -1.96 -19.16 -12.32
CA TYR A 80 -1.43 -18.65 -11.05
C TYR A 80 -1.58 -17.13 -10.92
N THR A 81 -1.19 -16.38 -11.96
CA THR A 81 -1.35 -14.91 -11.96
C THR A 81 -2.82 -14.49 -11.99
N GLY A 82 -3.68 -15.25 -12.65
CA GLY A 82 -5.12 -15.05 -12.64
C GLY A 82 -5.71 -15.16 -11.23
N ASP A 83 -5.43 -16.27 -10.55
CA ASP A 83 -5.93 -16.55 -9.19
C ASP A 83 -5.41 -15.53 -8.18
N LEU A 84 -4.11 -15.19 -8.27
CA LEU A 84 -3.53 -14.13 -7.44
C LEU A 84 -4.23 -12.79 -7.65
N LEU A 85 -4.56 -12.44 -8.89
CA LEU A 85 -5.20 -11.17 -9.20
C LEU A 85 -6.64 -11.12 -8.70
N SER A 86 -7.40 -12.20 -8.89
CA SER A 86 -8.76 -12.31 -8.36
C SER A 86 -8.81 -12.27 -6.83
N GLN A 87 -7.80 -12.82 -6.13
CA GLN A 87 -7.68 -12.74 -4.67
C GLN A 87 -7.15 -11.39 -4.18
N ALA A 88 -6.26 -10.74 -4.93
CA ALA A 88 -5.69 -9.44 -4.57
C ALA A 88 -6.62 -8.27 -4.85
N ALA A 89 -7.51 -8.37 -5.85
CA ALA A 89 -8.38 -7.27 -6.26
C ALA A 89 -9.24 -6.69 -5.12
N PRO A 90 -9.94 -7.51 -4.29
CA PRO A 90 -10.65 -6.98 -3.12
C PRO A 90 -9.73 -6.23 -2.15
N LEU A 91 -8.52 -6.74 -1.91
CA LEU A 91 -7.54 -6.09 -1.02
C LEU A 91 -7.06 -4.74 -1.56
N LEU A 92 -6.89 -4.62 -2.88
CA LEU A 92 -6.50 -3.36 -3.52
C LEU A 92 -7.60 -2.30 -3.40
N ILE A 93 -8.87 -2.69 -3.57
CA ILE A 93 -10.01 -1.79 -3.37
C ILE A 93 -10.07 -1.32 -1.91
N LEU A 94 -9.91 -2.26 -0.97
CA LEU A 94 -9.86 -1.96 0.46
C LEU A 94 -8.70 -1.01 0.83
N ALA A 95 -7.51 -1.24 0.27
CA ALA A 95 -6.36 -0.37 0.48
C ALA A 95 -6.65 1.08 0.07
N GLY A 96 -7.42 1.28 -1.01
CA GLY A 96 -7.90 2.60 -1.42
C GLY A 96 -8.75 3.28 -0.34
N GLY A 97 -9.74 2.57 0.21
CA GLY A 97 -10.55 3.09 1.31
C GLY A 97 -9.74 3.35 2.59
N MET A 98 -8.85 2.41 2.94
CA MET A 98 -7.96 2.51 4.11
C MET A 98 -6.99 3.69 4.03
N THR A 99 -6.64 4.13 2.83
CA THR A 99 -5.81 5.34 2.65
C THR A 99 -6.49 6.56 3.29
N LEU A 100 -7.81 6.70 3.16
CA LEU A 100 -8.55 7.82 3.76
C LEU A 100 -8.53 7.75 5.30
N VAL A 101 -8.62 6.55 5.88
CA VAL A 101 -8.52 6.34 7.33
C VAL A 101 -7.13 6.74 7.84
N LEU A 102 -6.08 6.27 7.17
CA LEU A 102 -4.70 6.58 7.53
C LEU A 102 -4.39 8.07 7.41
N MET A 103 -4.96 8.76 6.42
CA MET A 103 -4.79 10.21 6.26
C MET A 103 -5.33 11.01 7.45
N THR A 104 -6.30 10.48 8.19
CA THR A 104 -6.82 11.08 9.42
C THR A 104 -6.09 10.66 10.71
N ALA A 105 -4.91 10.05 10.56
CA ALA A 105 -4.14 9.39 11.62
C ALA A 105 -4.93 8.28 12.36
N GLY A 106 -5.93 7.71 11.71
CA GLY A 106 -6.70 6.59 12.22
C GLY A 106 -6.06 5.25 11.87
N ILE A 107 -6.49 4.18 12.56
CA ILE A 107 -6.15 2.80 12.23
C ILE A 107 -7.45 2.01 12.23
N ASP A 108 -7.70 1.23 11.18
CA ASP A 108 -8.84 0.32 11.11
C ASP A 108 -8.38 -1.12 10.90
N LEU A 109 -8.46 -1.90 12.00
CA LEU A 109 -8.19 -3.34 12.00
C LEU A 109 -9.42 -4.17 11.61
N SER A 110 -10.62 -3.59 11.69
CA SER A 110 -11.90 -4.27 11.51
C SER A 110 -12.28 -4.50 10.05
N VAL A 111 -11.67 -3.78 9.11
CA VAL A 111 -12.06 -3.77 7.68
C VAL A 111 -12.15 -5.17 7.06
N GLY A 112 -11.22 -6.07 7.41
CA GLY A 112 -11.24 -7.46 6.93
C GLY A 112 -12.46 -8.23 7.43
N SER A 113 -12.81 -8.09 8.71
CA SER A 113 -14.02 -8.72 9.27
C SER A 113 -15.32 -8.07 8.79
N MET A 114 -15.29 -6.78 8.47
CA MET A 114 -16.42 -6.07 7.88
C MET A 114 -16.74 -6.64 6.50
N VAL A 115 -15.72 -6.80 5.64
CA VAL A 115 -15.89 -7.45 4.33
C VAL A 115 -16.35 -8.90 4.48
N ALA A 116 -15.79 -9.64 5.43
CA ALA A 116 -16.24 -11.00 5.71
C ALA A 116 -17.73 -11.03 6.08
N LEU A 117 -18.19 -10.13 6.95
CA LEU A 117 -19.59 -10.04 7.36
C LEU A 117 -20.51 -9.67 6.20
N VAL A 118 -20.14 -8.67 5.42
CA VAL A 118 -20.89 -8.29 4.21
C VAL A 118 -20.96 -9.48 3.26
N GLY A 119 -19.84 -10.17 3.01
CA GLY A 119 -19.75 -11.39 2.22
C GLY A 119 -20.68 -12.50 2.73
N CYS A 120 -20.71 -12.74 4.04
CA CYS A 120 -21.60 -13.72 4.68
C CYS A 120 -23.08 -13.35 4.51
N VAL A 121 -23.43 -12.07 4.59
CA VAL A 121 -24.82 -11.63 4.43
C VAL A 121 -25.27 -11.76 2.97
N ILE A 122 -24.47 -11.24 2.02
CA ILE A 122 -24.83 -11.33 0.60
C ILE A 122 -24.80 -12.77 0.10
N SER A 123 -23.99 -13.66 0.71
CA SER A 123 -23.98 -15.08 0.33
C SER A 123 -25.25 -15.84 0.73
N THR A 124 -26.15 -15.24 1.51
CA THR A 124 -27.48 -15.81 1.81
C THR A 124 -28.51 -15.57 0.71
N PHE A 125 -28.21 -14.71 -0.26
CA PHE A 125 -29.08 -14.40 -1.38
C PHE A 125 -28.94 -15.44 -2.49
N PRO A 126 -30.01 -15.73 -3.25
CA PRO A 126 -29.94 -16.61 -4.41
C PRO A 126 -29.02 -16.04 -5.48
N GLY A 127 -28.21 -16.91 -6.10
CA GLY A 127 -27.29 -16.54 -7.19
C GLY A 127 -27.99 -16.37 -8.53
N ASP A 128 -29.14 -15.70 -8.58
CA ASP A 128 -29.88 -15.45 -9.82
C ASP A 128 -29.58 -14.06 -10.41
N ALA A 129 -30.24 -13.70 -11.52
CA ALA A 129 -30.07 -12.39 -12.13
C ALA A 129 -30.49 -11.22 -11.21
N ALA A 130 -31.36 -11.47 -10.22
CA ALA A 130 -31.79 -10.45 -9.26
C ALA A 130 -30.73 -10.16 -8.19
N PHE A 131 -29.70 -11.01 -8.04
CA PHE A 131 -28.59 -10.81 -7.11
C PHE A 131 -27.94 -9.43 -7.24
N TRP A 132 -27.70 -8.96 -8.47
CA TRP A 132 -27.07 -7.65 -8.73
C TRP A 132 -27.91 -6.47 -8.24
N TYR A 133 -29.24 -6.62 -8.20
CA TYR A 133 -30.16 -5.55 -7.81
C TYR A 133 -30.60 -5.65 -6.35
N THR A 134 -30.26 -6.74 -5.66
CA THR A 134 -30.69 -7.02 -4.29
C THR A 134 -29.50 -7.11 -3.35
N ALA A 135 -28.67 -8.15 -3.51
CA ALA A 135 -27.55 -8.46 -2.63
C ALA A 135 -26.46 -7.39 -2.70
N VAL A 136 -26.13 -6.89 -3.90
CA VAL A 136 -25.05 -5.90 -4.08
C VAL A 136 -25.40 -4.55 -3.41
N PRO A 137 -26.56 -3.90 -3.68
CA PRO A 137 -26.94 -2.68 -2.97
C PRO A 137 -27.01 -2.86 -1.45
N LEU A 138 -27.56 -3.99 -0.98
CA LEU A 138 -27.60 -4.29 0.45
C LEU A 138 -26.18 -4.39 1.04
N GLY A 139 -25.25 -5.04 0.34
CA GLY A 139 -23.87 -5.15 0.77
C GLY A 139 -23.17 -3.79 0.86
N LEU A 140 -23.43 -2.88 -0.10
CA LEU A 140 -22.91 -1.51 -0.06
C LEU A 140 -23.47 -0.72 1.13
N VAL A 141 -24.77 -0.79 1.37
CA VAL A 141 -25.43 -0.12 2.51
C VAL A 141 -24.90 -0.67 3.84
N LEU A 142 -24.75 -2.00 3.93
CA LEU A 142 -24.22 -2.65 5.13
C LEU A 142 -22.76 -2.24 5.37
N GLY A 143 -21.90 -2.29 4.36
CA GLY A 143 -20.50 -1.85 4.48
C GLY A 143 -20.38 -0.39 4.89
N LEU A 144 -21.18 0.50 4.28
CA LEU A 144 -21.25 1.91 4.66
C LEU A 144 -21.69 2.08 6.12
N GLY A 145 -22.72 1.35 6.55
CA GLY A 145 -23.24 1.40 7.92
C GLY A 145 -22.22 0.93 8.96
N LEU A 146 -21.52 -0.18 8.70
CA LEU A 146 -20.48 -0.71 9.59
C LEU A 146 -19.26 0.22 9.66
N GLY A 147 -18.86 0.84 8.54
CA GLY A 147 -17.82 1.86 8.51
C GLY A 147 -18.22 3.12 9.28
N LEU A 148 -19.46 3.58 9.10
CA LEU A 148 -20.01 4.72 9.83
C LEU A 148 -20.08 4.44 11.33
N PHE A 149 -20.45 3.22 11.73
CA PHE A 149 -20.45 2.82 13.13
C PHE A 149 -19.06 2.96 13.78
N ASN A 150 -18.02 2.48 13.12
CA ASN A 150 -16.63 2.70 13.57
C ASN A 150 -16.28 4.20 13.62
N GLY A 151 -16.66 4.95 12.59
CA GLY A 151 -16.44 6.40 12.54
C GLY A 151 -17.11 7.15 13.69
N LEU A 152 -18.33 6.76 14.07
CA LEU A 152 -19.08 7.35 15.18
C LEU A 152 -18.48 6.99 16.55
N LEU A 153 -18.07 5.73 16.75
CA LEU A 153 -17.36 5.33 17.96
C LEU A 153 -16.13 6.19 18.22
N ILE A 154 -15.36 6.46 17.16
CA ILE A 154 -14.12 7.23 17.26
C ILE A 154 -14.40 8.73 17.38
N SER A 155 -15.29 9.28 16.57
CA SER A 155 -15.49 10.74 16.48
C SER A 155 -16.43 11.32 17.54
N ARG A 156 -17.43 10.55 17.99
CA ARG A 156 -18.49 11.03 18.91
C ARG A 156 -18.37 10.44 20.30
N MET A 157 -17.91 9.19 20.42
CA MET A 157 -17.79 8.50 21.70
C MET A 157 -16.36 8.54 22.28
N ASP A 158 -15.44 9.22 21.60
CA ASP A 158 -14.04 9.41 22.01
C ASP A 158 -13.30 8.10 22.32
N VAL A 159 -13.70 7.01 21.65
CA VAL A 159 -13.05 5.71 21.80
C VAL A 159 -11.75 5.72 20.98
N PRO A 160 -10.60 5.32 21.56
CA PRO A 160 -9.35 5.23 20.80
C PRO A 160 -9.49 4.35 19.54
N PRO A 161 -8.99 4.76 18.36
CA PRO A 161 -9.23 4.06 17.08
C PRO A 161 -8.86 2.57 17.09
N ILE A 162 -7.72 2.22 17.69
CA ILE A 162 -7.28 0.83 17.81
C ILE A 162 -8.26 0.01 18.66
N VAL A 163 -8.76 0.57 19.76
CA VAL A 163 -9.70 -0.12 20.66
C VAL A 163 -11.06 -0.29 19.99
N ALA A 164 -11.58 0.76 19.35
CA ALA A 164 -12.83 0.69 18.60
C ALA A 164 -12.78 -0.39 17.52
N THR A 165 -11.72 -0.39 16.71
CA THR A 165 -11.62 -1.28 15.54
C THR A 165 -11.18 -2.70 15.90
N LEU A 166 -10.43 -2.90 16.99
CA LEU A 166 -10.23 -4.25 17.55
C LEU A 166 -11.53 -4.81 18.15
N GLY A 167 -12.31 -3.98 18.85
CA GLY A 167 -13.61 -4.39 19.39
C GLY A 167 -14.57 -4.80 18.28
N THR A 168 -14.69 -3.97 17.24
CA THR A 168 -15.57 -4.28 16.11
C THR A 168 -15.03 -5.41 15.23
N LEU A 169 -13.71 -5.62 15.16
CA LEU A 169 -13.10 -6.79 14.52
C LEU A 169 -13.67 -8.11 15.09
N PHE A 170 -13.70 -8.25 16.41
CA PHE A 170 -14.23 -9.44 17.06
C PHE A 170 -15.76 -9.51 16.97
N PHE A 171 -16.44 -8.38 17.12
CA PHE A 171 -17.90 -8.31 17.01
C PHE A 171 -18.39 -8.74 15.62
N TYR A 172 -17.81 -8.20 14.54
CA TYR A 172 -18.18 -8.56 13.17
C TYR A 172 -17.87 -10.02 12.88
N ARG A 173 -16.74 -10.56 13.38
CA ARG A 173 -16.45 -12.00 13.28
C ARG A 173 -17.48 -12.87 14.00
N GLY A 174 -17.92 -12.46 15.18
CA GLY A 174 -19.01 -13.12 15.90
C GLY A 174 -20.31 -13.12 15.10
N LEU A 175 -20.66 -11.97 14.50
CA LEU A 175 -21.82 -11.87 13.61
C LEU A 175 -21.69 -12.77 12.38
N CYS A 176 -20.51 -12.88 11.76
CA CYS A 176 -20.29 -13.82 10.65
C CYS A 176 -20.67 -15.26 11.07
N SER A 177 -20.21 -15.69 12.24
CA SER A 177 -20.51 -17.03 12.77
C SER A 177 -22.02 -17.25 12.95
N VAL A 178 -22.74 -16.23 13.44
CA VAL A 178 -24.20 -16.27 13.63
C VAL A 178 -24.95 -16.29 12.30
N VAL A 179 -24.51 -15.51 11.30
CA VAL A 179 -25.13 -15.44 9.97
C VAL A 179 -24.95 -16.76 9.24
N MET A 180 -23.72 -17.30 9.21
CA MET A 180 -23.42 -18.51 8.46
C MET A 180 -23.99 -19.76 9.13
N ARG A 181 -24.13 -19.78 10.47
CA ARG A 181 -24.57 -20.96 11.24
C ARG A 181 -23.79 -22.24 10.87
N GLY A 182 -22.50 -22.10 10.57
CA GLY A 182 -21.63 -23.19 10.14
C GLY A 182 -21.84 -23.69 8.70
N ARG A 183 -22.60 -22.96 7.87
CA ARG A 183 -22.77 -23.27 6.44
C ARG A 183 -21.65 -22.64 5.62
N GLU A 184 -21.29 -23.29 4.52
CA GLU A 184 -20.52 -22.70 3.44
C GLU A 184 -21.48 -22.36 2.31
N ASN A 185 -21.81 -21.08 2.15
CA ASN A 185 -22.62 -20.61 1.04
C ASN A 185 -21.72 -19.80 0.11
N SER A 186 -21.70 -20.14 -1.18
CA SER A 186 -21.01 -19.35 -2.21
C SER A 186 -21.90 -19.16 -3.44
N PRO A 187 -22.95 -18.31 -3.35
CA PRO A 187 -23.84 -18.06 -4.47
C PRO A 187 -23.17 -17.31 -5.62
N PHE A 188 -21.98 -16.73 -5.40
CA PHE A 188 -21.32 -15.86 -6.37
C PHE A 188 -21.05 -16.54 -7.72
N TYR A 189 -20.64 -17.81 -7.73
CA TYR A 189 -20.30 -18.50 -8.99
C TYR A 189 -21.51 -18.71 -9.91
N ASP A 190 -22.70 -18.83 -9.32
CA ASP A 190 -23.93 -19.08 -10.08
C ASP A 190 -24.58 -17.79 -10.59
N VAL A 191 -24.13 -16.61 -10.10
CA VAL A 191 -24.67 -15.31 -10.50
C VAL A 191 -24.35 -15.03 -11.97
N PRO A 192 -25.35 -14.77 -12.83
CA PRO A 192 -25.12 -14.43 -14.23
C PRO A 192 -24.20 -13.22 -14.38
N GLY A 193 -23.16 -13.34 -15.21
CA GLY A 193 -22.15 -12.28 -15.42
C GLY A 193 -21.01 -12.24 -14.39
N TYR A 194 -21.08 -13.01 -13.29
CA TYR A 194 -19.96 -13.16 -12.36
C TYR A 194 -18.75 -13.81 -13.03
N GLU A 195 -18.95 -14.72 -13.97
CA GLU A 195 -17.87 -15.32 -14.76
C GLU A 195 -17.01 -14.29 -15.52
N VAL A 196 -17.57 -13.12 -15.85
CA VAL A 196 -16.85 -12.03 -16.53
C VAL A 196 -16.26 -11.07 -15.50
N LEU A 197 -17.04 -10.64 -14.51
CA LEU A 197 -16.61 -9.65 -13.50
C LEU A 197 -15.65 -10.23 -12.45
N GLY A 198 -15.81 -11.51 -12.11
CA GLY A 198 -14.96 -12.27 -11.20
C GLY A 198 -13.74 -12.91 -11.88
N ALA A 199 -13.68 -12.90 -13.21
CA ALA A 199 -12.47 -13.28 -13.93
C ALA A 199 -11.34 -12.27 -13.67
N PRO A 200 -10.06 -12.68 -13.80
CA PRO A 200 -8.91 -11.82 -13.49
C PRO A 200 -8.93 -10.46 -14.22
N LEU A 201 -9.34 -10.45 -15.48
CA LEU A 201 -9.50 -9.24 -16.29
C LEU A 201 -10.65 -8.35 -15.78
N GLY A 202 -11.77 -8.94 -15.37
CA GLY A 202 -12.90 -8.22 -14.79
C GLY A 202 -12.53 -7.58 -13.45
N CYS A 203 -11.87 -8.33 -12.57
CA CYS A 203 -11.35 -7.84 -11.30
C CYS A 203 -10.39 -6.66 -11.50
N LEU A 204 -9.44 -6.78 -12.44
CA LEU A 204 -8.50 -5.70 -12.76
C LEU A 204 -9.19 -4.47 -13.33
N ALA A 205 -10.19 -4.65 -14.20
CA ALA A 205 -10.98 -3.54 -14.72
C ALA A 205 -11.70 -2.79 -13.59
N ILE A 206 -12.34 -3.50 -12.65
CA ILE A 206 -13.00 -2.89 -11.49
C ILE A 206 -12.00 -2.12 -10.63
N VAL A 207 -10.87 -2.72 -10.28
CA VAL A 207 -9.81 -2.06 -9.50
C VAL A 207 -9.32 -0.81 -10.20
N LEU A 208 -9.03 -0.88 -11.50
CA LEU A 208 -8.52 0.25 -12.28
C LEU A 208 -9.56 1.37 -12.37
N VAL A 209 -10.83 1.05 -12.63
CA VAL A 209 -11.91 2.03 -12.67
C VAL A 209 -12.05 2.73 -11.32
N LEU A 210 -12.09 1.98 -10.21
CA LEU A 210 -12.20 2.56 -8.88
C LEU A 210 -10.97 3.39 -8.49
N ALA A 211 -9.76 2.92 -8.82
CA ALA A 211 -8.53 3.65 -8.54
C ALA A 211 -8.42 4.94 -9.36
N VAL A 212 -8.76 4.90 -10.65
CA VAL A 212 -8.73 6.08 -11.53
C VAL A 212 -9.85 7.06 -11.15
N ALA A 213 -11.09 6.60 -11.01
CA ALA A 213 -12.21 7.46 -10.65
C ALA A 213 -12.05 8.03 -9.24
N GLY A 214 -11.70 7.19 -8.26
CA GLY A 214 -11.45 7.59 -6.89
C GLY A 214 -10.24 8.51 -6.76
N GLY A 215 -9.13 8.20 -7.45
CA GLY A 215 -7.94 9.04 -7.47
C GLY A 215 -8.18 10.38 -8.16
N TRP A 216 -8.91 10.39 -9.27
CA TRP A 216 -9.32 11.62 -9.95
C TRP A 216 -10.24 12.46 -9.07
N TYR A 217 -11.26 11.87 -8.46
CA TYR A 217 -12.15 12.55 -7.53
C TYR A 217 -11.37 13.12 -6.34
N PHE A 218 -10.52 12.31 -5.70
CA PHE A 218 -9.72 12.72 -4.56
C PHE A 218 -8.74 13.86 -4.92
N ARG A 219 -8.15 13.81 -6.13
CA ARG A 219 -7.28 14.87 -6.64
C ARG A 219 -7.99 16.22 -6.78
N HIS A 220 -9.27 16.23 -7.12
CA HIS A 220 -10.03 17.46 -7.35
C HIS A 220 -10.93 17.86 -6.17
N SER A 221 -11.16 16.97 -5.21
CA SER A 221 -12.00 17.22 -4.04
C SER A 221 -11.34 18.11 -2.98
N ALA A 222 -12.15 18.90 -2.28
CA ALA A 222 -11.72 19.64 -1.08
C ALA A 222 -11.38 18.68 0.08
N LEU A 223 -11.99 17.50 0.10
CA LEU A 223 -11.84 16.45 1.10
C LEU A 223 -10.37 16.06 1.32
N ARG A 224 -9.51 16.07 0.29
CA ARG A 224 -8.07 15.83 0.46
C ARG A 224 -7.43 16.80 1.47
N ARG A 225 -7.72 18.10 1.36
CA ARG A 225 -7.10 19.12 2.22
C ARG A 225 -7.59 18.98 3.66
N GLU A 226 -8.89 18.76 3.83
CA GLU A 226 -9.50 18.57 5.15
C GLU A 226 -8.96 17.34 5.86
N LEU A 227 -8.91 16.18 5.20
CA LEU A 227 -8.39 14.96 5.81
C LEU A 227 -6.92 15.10 6.24
N LEU A 228 -6.08 15.73 5.40
CA LEU A 228 -4.67 15.96 5.73
C LEU A 228 -4.51 16.92 6.92
N MET A 229 -5.35 17.94 7.02
CA MET A 229 -5.35 18.86 8.16
C MET A 229 -5.78 18.15 9.46
N LEU A 230 -6.81 17.30 9.38
CA LEU A 230 -7.27 16.50 10.51
C LEU A 230 -6.19 15.53 11.01
N GLY A 231 -5.48 14.86 10.10
CA GLY A 231 -4.39 13.96 10.45
C GLY A 231 -3.14 14.67 10.98
N GLY A 232 -2.82 15.87 10.48
CA GLY A 232 -1.64 16.63 10.92
C GLY A 232 -1.79 17.35 12.27
N ASN A 233 -3.02 17.48 12.79
CA ASN A 233 -3.31 18.15 14.06
C ASN A 233 -3.53 17.17 15.24
N ARG A 234 -3.26 15.89 15.04
CA ARG A 234 -3.27 14.84 16.07
C ARG A 234 -1.86 14.34 16.32
#